data_AF-A0A1F1KFX6-F1
#
_entry.id   AF-A0A1F1KFX6-F1
#
_cell.length_a   1.000
_cell.length_b   1.000
_cell.length_c   1.000
_cell.angle_alpha   90.00
_cell.angle_beta   90.00
_cell.angle_gamma   90.00
#
_symmetry.space_group_name_H-M   'P 1'
#
loop_
_entity.id
_entity.type
_entity.pdbx_description
1 polymer ?
#
loop_
_entity_poly.entity_id
_entity_poly.type
_entity_poly.pdbx_seq_one_letter_code
_entity_poly.pdbx_strand_id
1 'polypeptide(L)'
;MAVRFIASEVAQGLRRNLSMTLAMIITTAVALGMLGAGLLVAMTASASQAKYDYLNEFRVYVDRSISVEDPECAAECAGIREQLEETPGVASVEYKNPQETYSEFVELFASTDPVLVESTSPDALGSRFTLTLSDPTRAEEVAVDLADVSGIEVVQGQGELVERVFSVLGGIRNAAFAIAVVQLVATVLLIANMTQIAAFTRRTAVGIMRLVGASRWYTELPFVLEAVIAAITGAVLAVGGLLVAKSVFLDRVLDEAYRANLVERITTSDILVLAPGLVVAGAVASALTAWVTLRLTVRH
;
A
#
# COMPACT_ATOMS: atom_id res chain seq x y z
N MET A 1 -37.82 23.70 6.52
CA MET A 1 -38.80 22.86 5.78
C MET A 1 -38.18 22.15 4.58
N ALA A 2 -37.37 22.79 3.73
CA ALA A 2 -36.76 22.16 2.55
C ALA A 2 -35.85 20.95 2.85
N VAL A 3 -35.01 21.01 3.88
CA VAL A 3 -34.09 19.90 4.24
C VAL A 3 -34.85 18.62 4.63
N ARG A 4 -35.92 18.75 5.43
CA ARG A 4 -36.73 17.59 5.86
C ARG A 4 -37.49 16.97 4.68
N PHE A 5 -37.93 17.79 3.74
CA PHE A 5 -38.57 17.34 2.51
C PHE A 5 -37.58 16.55 1.62
N ILE A 6 -36.41 17.13 1.33
CA ILE A 6 -35.35 16.47 0.53
C ILE A 6 -34.91 15.16 1.18
N ALA A 7 -34.66 15.15 2.49
CA ALA A 7 -34.28 13.93 3.21
C ALA A 7 -35.36 12.84 3.13
N SER A 8 -36.64 13.20 3.25
CA SER A 8 -37.74 12.25 3.13
C SER A 8 -37.90 11.69 1.72
N GLU A 9 -37.64 12.50 0.68
CA GLU A 9 -37.72 12.09 -0.71
C GLU A 9 -36.59 11.16 -1.13
N VAL A 10 -35.38 11.42 -0.60
CA VAL A 10 -34.21 10.56 -0.77
C VAL A 10 -34.45 9.23 -0.08
N ALA A 11 -34.92 9.23 1.18
CA ALA A 11 -35.22 8.00 1.92
C ALA A 11 -36.32 7.15 1.25
N GLN A 12 -37.37 7.78 0.72
CA GLN A 12 -38.39 7.09 -0.06
C GLN A 12 -37.88 6.56 -1.40
N GLY A 13 -36.97 7.28 -2.06
CA GLY A 13 -36.31 6.84 -3.30
C GLY A 13 -35.46 5.59 -3.09
N LEU A 14 -34.60 5.61 -2.07
CA LEU A 14 -33.80 4.47 -1.61
C LEU A 14 -34.67 3.25 -1.29
N ARG A 15 -35.80 3.44 -0.61
CA ARG A 15 -36.73 2.35 -0.26
C ARG A 15 -37.51 1.78 -1.44
N ARG A 16 -37.92 2.59 -2.42
CA ARG A 16 -38.66 2.09 -3.60
C ARG A 16 -37.77 1.32 -4.56
N ASN A 17 -36.49 1.67 -4.65
CA ASN A 17 -35.52 1.04 -5.54
C ASN A 17 -34.43 0.30 -4.77
N LEU A 18 -34.81 -0.46 -3.73
CA LEU A 18 -33.88 -1.14 -2.82
C LEU A 18 -32.91 -2.06 -3.55
N SER A 19 -33.38 -2.86 -4.52
CA SER A 19 -32.53 -3.81 -5.25
C SER A 19 -31.43 -3.11 -6.05
N MET A 20 -31.77 -2.07 -6.81
CA MET A 20 -30.80 -1.29 -7.58
C MET A 20 -29.86 -0.49 -6.68
N THR A 21 -30.37 0.07 -5.59
CA THR A 21 -29.54 0.81 -4.63
C THR A 21 -28.55 -0.12 -3.94
N LEU A 22 -28.98 -1.31 -3.55
CA LEU A 22 -28.12 -2.33 -2.95
C LEU A 22 -27.04 -2.79 -3.94
N ALA A 23 -27.41 -3.04 -5.20
CA ALA A 23 -26.44 -3.37 -6.25
C ALA A 23 -25.38 -2.27 -6.40
N MET A 24 -25.80 -1.01 -6.49
CA MET A 24 -24.89 0.14 -6.55
C MET A 24 -23.97 0.24 -5.33
N ILE A 25 -24.51 0.05 -4.12
CA ILE A 25 -23.72 0.06 -2.88
C ILE A 25 -22.64 -1.02 -2.92
N ILE A 26 -23.00 -2.26 -3.31
CA ILE A 26 -22.08 -3.39 -3.39
C ILE A 26 -21.02 -3.16 -4.45
N THR A 27 -21.40 -2.76 -5.67
CA THR A 27 -20.45 -2.49 -6.76
C THR A 27 -19.49 -1.36 -6.37
N THR A 28 -19.98 -0.30 -5.74
CA THR A 28 -19.14 0.80 -5.25
C THR A 28 -18.21 0.34 -4.13
N ALA A 29 -18.70 -0.51 -3.21
CA ALA A 29 -17.89 -1.08 -2.14
C ALA A 29 -16.75 -1.94 -2.69
N VAL A 30 -17.03 -2.78 -3.69
CA VAL A 30 -15.99 -3.60 -4.35
C VAL A 30 -15.00 -2.72 -5.10
N ALA A 31 -15.47 -1.71 -5.85
CA ALA A 31 -14.60 -0.77 -6.57
C ALA A 31 -13.63 -0.03 -5.64
N LEU A 32 -14.16 0.60 -4.59
CA LEU A 32 -13.38 1.35 -3.61
C LEU A 32 -12.53 0.43 -2.73
N GLY A 33 -12.99 -0.78 -2.42
CA GLY A 33 -12.23 -1.79 -1.69
C GLY A 33 -11.01 -2.25 -2.46
N MET A 34 -11.15 -2.51 -3.78
CA MET A 34 -10.02 -2.86 -4.65
C MET A 34 -9.06 -1.69 -4.83
N LEU A 35 -9.57 -0.46 -4.98
CA LEU A 35 -8.75 0.74 -5.02
C LEU A 35 -7.96 0.93 -3.72
N GLY A 36 -8.63 0.81 -2.57
CA GLY A 36 -8.00 0.90 -1.25
C GLY A 36 -6.98 -0.20 -1.01
N ALA A 37 -7.26 -1.44 -1.41
CA ALA A 37 -6.32 -2.55 -1.32
C ALA A 37 -5.06 -2.28 -2.17
N GLY A 38 -5.22 -1.83 -3.41
CA GLY A 38 -4.10 -1.45 -4.28
C GLY A 38 -3.26 -0.32 -3.69
N LEU A 39 -3.89 0.71 -3.14
CA LEU A 39 -3.20 1.83 -2.48
C LEU A 39 -2.46 1.38 -1.21
N LEU A 40 -3.07 0.52 -0.38
CA LEU A 40 -2.41 -0.04 0.81
C LEU A 40 -1.16 -0.83 0.41
N VAL A 41 -1.28 -1.73 -0.57
CA VAL A 41 -0.12 -2.49 -1.06
C VAL A 41 0.95 -1.56 -1.64
N ALA A 42 0.56 -0.49 -2.34
CA ALA A 42 1.49 0.50 -2.85
C ALA A 42 2.25 1.22 -1.73
N MET A 43 1.53 1.67 -0.69
CA MET A 43 2.11 2.35 0.46
C MET A 43 3.05 1.43 1.24
N THR A 44 2.60 0.21 1.54
CA THR A 44 3.42 -0.79 2.23
C THR A 44 4.65 -1.16 1.42
N ALA A 45 4.51 -1.35 0.10
CA ALA A 45 5.65 -1.61 -0.76
C ALA A 45 6.64 -0.45 -0.74
N SER A 46 6.18 0.81 -0.81
CA SER A 46 7.06 1.97 -0.76
C SER A 46 7.75 2.18 0.60
N ALA A 47 7.03 1.97 1.71
CA ALA A 47 7.57 2.11 3.06
C ALA A 47 8.57 0.98 3.37
N SER A 48 8.22 -0.24 2.96
CA SER A 48 9.12 -1.38 2.99
C SER A 48 10.36 -1.09 2.15
N GLN A 49 10.22 -0.67 0.89
CA GLN A 49 11.35 -0.35 0.02
C GLN A 49 12.28 0.72 0.62
N ALA A 50 11.74 1.77 1.25
CA ALA A 50 12.56 2.78 1.94
C ALA A 50 13.35 2.20 3.13
N LYS A 51 12.78 1.23 3.85
CA LYS A 51 13.47 0.48 4.91
C LYS A 51 14.51 -0.50 4.34
N TYR A 52 14.27 -1.02 3.15
CA TYR A 52 15.14 -1.96 2.45
C TYR A 52 16.05 -1.31 1.39
N ASP A 53 16.11 0.01 1.25
CA ASP A 53 17.23 0.66 0.57
C ASP A 53 18.56 0.36 1.28
N TYR A 54 18.50 -0.06 2.56
CA TYR A 54 19.55 -0.75 3.31
C TYR A 54 19.97 -2.12 2.73
N LEU A 55 19.25 -2.68 1.74
CA LEU A 55 19.62 -3.92 1.02
C LEU A 55 20.42 -3.63 -0.25
N ASN A 56 20.60 -2.36 -0.61
CA ASN A 56 21.70 -1.95 -1.49
C ASN A 56 23.05 -2.09 -0.77
N GLU A 57 23.04 -2.58 0.48
CA GLU A 57 24.22 -2.81 1.29
C GLU A 57 24.64 -4.28 1.28
N PHE A 58 25.87 -4.52 0.87
CA PHE A 58 26.56 -5.78 1.10
C PHE A 58 27.09 -5.80 2.53
N ARG A 59 26.87 -6.90 3.23
CA ARG A 59 27.48 -7.16 4.53
C ARG A 59 28.66 -8.10 4.32
N VAL A 60 29.85 -7.55 4.46
CA VAL A 60 31.09 -8.29 4.32
C VAL A 60 31.70 -8.45 5.70
N TYR A 61 31.82 -9.69 6.17
CA TYR A 61 32.45 -9.98 7.45
C TYR A 61 33.94 -10.19 7.22
N VAL A 62 34.77 -9.57 8.05
CA VAL A 62 36.21 -9.79 8.01
C VAL A 62 36.53 -11.07 8.77
N ASP A 63 37.56 -11.80 8.34
CA ASP A 63 38.03 -12.98 9.05
C ASP A 63 38.25 -12.67 10.55
N ARG A 64 37.93 -13.63 11.41
CA ARG A 64 38.00 -13.44 12.86
C ARG A 64 39.42 -13.18 13.34
N SER A 65 40.43 -13.79 12.71
CA SER A 65 41.83 -13.58 13.07
C SER A 65 42.22 -12.10 12.92
N ILE A 66 41.87 -11.50 11.79
CA ILE A 66 42.09 -10.08 11.50
C ILE A 66 41.24 -9.20 12.42
N SER A 67 39.97 -9.55 12.63
CA SER A 67 39.05 -8.75 13.47
C SER A 67 39.49 -8.67 14.95
N VAL A 68 40.16 -9.70 15.47
CA VAL A 68 40.67 -9.73 16.85
C VAL A 68 41.99 -8.96 16.96
N GLU A 69 42.85 -9.04 15.94
CA GLU A 69 44.15 -8.38 15.93
C GLU A 69 44.07 -6.89 15.57
N ASP A 70 43.08 -6.48 14.76
CA ASP A 70 42.88 -5.11 14.27
C ASP A 70 41.42 -4.62 14.42
N PRO A 71 40.91 -4.48 15.65
CA PRO A 71 39.50 -4.12 15.90
C PRO A 71 39.12 -2.70 15.46
N GLU A 72 40.10 -1.80 15.29
CA GLU A 72 39.89 -0.41 14.85
C GLU A 72 40.15 -0.22 13.34
N CYS A 73 40.48 -1.30 12.62
CA CYS A 73 40.77 -1.30 11.19
C CYS A 73 41.89 -0.34 10.76
N ALA A 74 43.04 -0.39 11.45
CA ALA A 74 44.17 0.52 11.25
C ALA A 74 45.38 -0.12 10.54
N ALA A 75 45.39 -1.44 10.35
CA ALA A 75 46.50 -2.19 9.78
C ALA A 75 46.05 -3.08 8.61
N GLU A 76 45.94 -4.41 8.80
CA GLU A 76 45.57 -5.35 7.75
C GLU A 76 44.15 -5.10 7.23
N CYS A 77 43.23 -4.71 8.11
CA CYS A 77 41.86 -4.38 7.73
C CYS A 77 41.77 -3.10 6.88
N ALA A 78 42.70 -2.14 7.04
CA ALA A 78 42.73 -0.93 6.22
C ALA A 78 42.99 -1.24 4.74
N GLY A 79 43.82 -2.24 4.44
CA GLY A 79 44.06 -2.69 3.07
C GLY A 79 42.84 -3.39 2.45
N ILE A 80 42.07 -4.13 3.26
CA ILE A 80 40.78 -4.70 2.83
C ILE A 80 39.81 -3.57 2.51
N ARG A 81 39.69 -2.57 3.39
CA ARG A 81 38.81 -1.41 3.17
C ARG A 81 39.11 -0.69 1.86
N GLU A 82 40.38 -0.45 1.54
CA GLU A 82 40.77 0.21 0.29
C GLU A 82 40.35 -0.61 -0.93
N GLN A 83 40.55 -1.93 -0.92
CA GLN A 83 40.11 -2.82 -2.01
C GLN A 83 38.58 -2.81 -2.18
N LEU A 84 37.83 -2.76 -1.08
CA LEU A 84 36.37 -2.65 -1.10
C LEU A 84 35.90 -1.30 -1.68
N GLU A 85 36.58 -0.20 -1.34
CA GLU A 85 36.28 1.13 -1.85
C GLU A 85 36.63 1.28 -3.34
N GLU A 86 37.65 0.57 -3.83
CA GLU A 86 38.05 0.55 -5.25
C GLU A 86 37.18 -0.38 -6.13
N THR A 87 36.33 -1.21 -5.52
CA THR A 87 35.50 -2.19 -6.25
C THR A 87 34.46 -1.47 -7.13
N PRO A 88 34.44 -1.71 -8.45
CA PRO A 88 33.49 -1.05 -9.35
C PRO A 88 32.03 -1.31 -8.94
N GLY A 89 31.26 -0.25 -8.75
CA GLY A 89 29.85 -0.35 -8.35
C GLY A 89 29.60 -0.13 -6.86
N VAL A 90 30.64 -0.06 -6.02
CA VAL A 90 30.54 0.37 -4.62
C VAL A 90 30.50 1.90 -4.55
N ALA A 91 29.53 2.45 -3.82
CA ALA A 91 29.35 3.88 -3.58
C ALA A 91 29.98 4.35 -2.27
N SER A 92 29.88 3.54 -1.22
CA SER A 92 30.45 3.83 0.10
C SER A 92 30.72 2.57 0.90
N VAL A 93 31.74 2.61 1.75
CA VAL A 93 32.11 1.54 2.67
C VAL A 93 32.11 2.08 4.11
N GLU A 94 31.32 1.48 4.98
CA GLU A 94 31.28 1.78 6.42
C GLU A 94 31.83 0.60 7.20
N TYR A 95 32.74 0.85 8.14
CA TYR A 95 33.31 -0.17 9.02
C TYR A 95 32.59 -0.18 10.37
N LYS A 96 32.30 -1.38 10.88
CA LYS A 96 31.83 -1.60 12.24
C LYS A 96 32.73 -2.58 12.95
N ASN A 97 33.16 -2.21 14.15
CA ASN A 97 33.98 -3.09 14.98
C ASN A 97 33.17 -4.28 15.51
N PRO A 98 33.82 -5.29 16.11
CA PRO A 98 33.14 -6.48 16.63
C PRO A 98 32.05 -6.17 17.66
N GLN A 99 32.28 -5.20 18.55
CA GLN A 99 31.30 -4.81 19.58
C GLN A 99 30.05 -4.14 18.98
N GLU A 100 30.22 -3.27 18.01
CA GLU A 100 29.12 -2.63 17.26
C GLU A 100 28.33 -3.69 16.50
N THR A 101 29.02 -4.62 15.84
CA THR A 101 28.40 -5.75 15.12
C THR A 101 27.57 -6.62 16.06
N TYR A 102 28.06 -6.89 17.28
CA TYR A 102 27.30 -7.61 18.30
C TYR A 102 26.09 -6.83 18.81
N SER A 103 26.20 -5.52 18.99
CA SER A 103 25.07 -4.69 19.42
C SER A 103 23.91 -4.74 18.42
N GLU A 104 24.19 -4.69 17.12
CA GLU A 104 23.18 -4.83 16.06
C GLU A 104 22.57 -6.23 16.04
N PHE A 105 23.39 -7.26 16.23
CA PHE A 105 22.93 -8.64 16.32
C PHE A 105 21.93 -8.82 17.48
N VAL A 106 22.23 -8.29 18.67
CA VAL A 106 21.31 -8.32 19.80
C VAL A 106 20.02 -7.59 19.46
N GLU A 107 20.08 -6.40 18.87
CA GLU A 107 18.88 -5.63 18.51
C GLU A 107 17.97 -6.40 17.53
N LEU A 108 18.57 -7.07 16.54
CA LEU A 108 17.85 -7.83 15.54
C LEU A 108 17.20 -9.11 16.10
N PHE A 109 17.91 -9.85 16.94
CA PHE A 109 17.49 -11.20 17.35
C PHE A 109 16.88 -11.27 18.75
N ALA A 110 17.04 -10.28 19.62
CA ALA A 110 16.52 -10.33 21.00
C ALA A 110 15.00 -10.56 21.08
N SER A 111 14.25 -10.06 20.08
CA SER A 111 12.78 -10.22 20.04
C SER A 111 12.32 -11.52 19.38
N THR A 112 13.15 -12.12 18.52
CA THR A 112 12.74 -13.23 17.64
C THR A 112 13.39 -14.55 18.05
N ASP A 113 14.64 -14.52 18.50
CA ASP A 113 15.41 -15.68 18.96
C ASP A 113 16.35 -15.30 20.12
N PRO A 114 15.83 -15.17 21.36
CA PRO A 114 16.63 -14.79 22.52
C PRO A 114 17.66 -15.86 22.92
N VAL A 115 17.43 -17.13 22.56
CA VAL A 115 18.37 -18.24 22.85
C VAL A 115 19.61 -18.13 21.96
N LEU A 116 19.43 -17.73 20.70
CA LEU A 116 20.54 -17.44 19.79
C LEU A 116 21.41 -16.28 20.31
N VAL A 117 20.78 -15.25 20.89
CA VAL A 117 21.50 -14.13 21.51
C VAL A 117 22.30 -14.60 22.74
N GLU A 118 21.71 -15.36 23.65
CA GLU A 118 22.41 -15.87 24.84
C GLU A 118 23.57 -16.82 24.51
N SER A 119 23.49 -17.54 23.38
CA SER A 119 24.49 -18.51 22.97
C SER A 119 25.61 -17.94 22.08
N THR A 120 25.50 -16.68 21.65
CA THR A 120 26.51 -16.01 20.82
C THR A 120 27.28 -15.02 21.68
N SER A 121 28.60 -15.19 21.79
CA SER A 121 29.44 -14.24 22.52
C SER A 121 29.84 -13.05 21.62
N PRO A 122 30.16 -11.87 22.17
CA PRO A 122 30.55 -10.70 21.37
C PRO A 122 31.77 -10.94 20.47
N ASP A 123 32.68 -11.79 20.92
CA ASP A 123 33.88 -12.26 20.23
C ASP A 123 33.61 -13.37 19.19
N ALA A 124 32.40 -13.94 19.16
CA ALA A 124 31.99 -14.87 18.11
C ALA A 124 31.67 -14.16 16.79
N LEU A 125 31.42 -12.85 16.83
CA LEU A 125 31.16 -12.02 15.66
C LEU A 125 32.43 -11.24 15.28
N GLY A 126 32.84 -11.35 14.02
CA GLY A 126 33.94 -10.55 13.47
C GLY A 126 33.53 -9.10 13.25
N SER A 127 34.50 -8.29 12.85
CA SER A 127 34.24 -6.95 12.33
C SER A 127 33.55 -7.05 10.97
N ARG A 128 32.83 -5.98 10.58
CA ARG A 128 31.98 -6.00 9.39
C ARG A 128 32.11 -4.71 8.60
N PHE A 129 32.19 -4.83 7.29
CA PHE A 129 31.96 -3.74 6.35
C PHE A 129 30.51 -3.75 5.84
N THR A 130 29.93 -2.56 5.75
CA THR A 130 28.69 -2.28 5.05
C THR A 130 29.04 -1.58 3.74
N LEU A 131 28.81 -2.22 2.59
CA LEU A 131 29.08 -1.58 1.29
C LEU A 131 27.78 -1.19 0.61
N THR A 132 27.53 0.10 0.43
CA THR A 132 26.37 0.58 -0.34
C THR A 132 26.71 0.58 -1.83
N LEU A 133 25.86 -0.01 -2.66
CA LEU A 133 26.02 0.01 -4.11
C LEU A 133 25.55 1.32 -4.75
N SER A 134 26.24 1.71 -5.82
CA SER A 134 25.83 2.81 -6.71
C SER A 134 24.60 2.43 -7.55
N ASP A 135 24.50 1.16 -7.94
CA ASP A 135 23.38 0.60 -8.71
C ASP A 135 22.99 -0.76 -8.12
N PRO A 136 21.81 -0.88 -7.49
CA PRO A 136 21.32 -2.13 -6.91
C PRO A 136 21.15 -3.26 -7.91
N THR A 137 20.91 -2.95 -9.19
CA THR A 137 20.65 -3.96 -10.23
C THR A 137 21.89 -4.75 -10.61
N ARG A 138 23.08 -4.28 -10.23
CA ARG A 138 24.37 -4.93 -10.47
C ARG A 138 24.90 -5.69 -9.27
N ALA A 139 24.06 -5.93 -8.26
CA ALA A 139 24.44 -6.60 -7.02
C ALA A 139 25.09 -7.98 -7.25
N GLU A 140 24.59 -8.77 -8.20
CA GLU A 140 25.16 -10.09 -8.49
C GLU A 140 26.57 -10.01 -9.07
N GLU A 141 26.84 -9.03 -9.94
CA GLU A 141 28.16 -8.79 -10.51
C GLU A 141 29.16 -8.36 -9.42
N VAL A 142 28.77 -7.40 -8.58
CA VAL A 142 29.63 -6.92 -7.47
C VAL A 142 29.87 -8.03 -6.45
N ALA A 143 28.90 -8.91 -6.19
CA ALA A 143 29.07 -10.04 -5.29
C ALA A 143 30.16 -11.02 -5.76
N VAL A 144 30.25 -11.24 -7.08
CA VAL A 144 31.30 -12.08 -7.68
C VAL A 144 32.66 -11.43 -7.52
N ASP A 145 32.77 -10.13 -7.81
CA ASP A 145 34.03 -9.39 -7.68
C ASP A 145 34.52 -9.36 -6.21
N LEU A 146 33.59 -9.24 -5.26
CA LEU A 146 33.89 -9.27 -3.82
C LEU A 146 34.30 -10.66 -3.31
N ALA A 147 33.84 -11.75 -3.94
CA ALA A 147 34.17 -13.11 -3.51
C ALA A 147 35.67 -13.44 -3.67
N ASP A 148 36.39 -12.71 -4.52
CA ASP A 148 37.82 -12.91 -4.78
C ASP A 148 38.73 -12.13 -3.81
N VAL A 149 38.18 -11.26 -2.94
CA VAL A 149 38.96 -10.50 -1.95
C VAL A 149 39.35 -11.43 -0.80
N SER A 150 40.65 -11.49 -0.48
CA SER A 150 41.17 -12.32 0.60
C SER A 150 40.92 -11.71 1.98
N GLY A 151 40.63 -12.55 2.98
CA GLY A 151 40.45 -12.12 4.37
C GLY A 151 39.02 -11.66 4.70
N ILE A 152 38.08 -11.88 3.78
CA ILE A 152 36.66 -11.59 3.99
C ILE A 152 35.77 -12.79 3.70
N GLU A 153 34.64 -12.83 4.38
CA GLU A 153 33.50 -13.70 4.10
C GLU A 153 32.34 -12.80 3.62
N VAL A 154 32.00 -12.93 2.35
CA VAL A 154 30.91 -12.17 1.74
C VAL A 154 29.59 -12.85 2.09
N VAL A 155 28.75 -12.18 2.87
CA VAL A 155 27.36 -12.60 3.08
C VAL A 155 26.50 -11.76 2.16
N GLN A 156 26.15 -12.32 1.00
CA GLN A 156 25.24 -11.67 0.06
C GLN A 156 23.88 -11.44 0.74
N GLY A 157 23.43 -10.18 0.75
CA GLY A 157 22.08 -9.85 1.21
C GLY A 157 21.04 -10.62 0.39
N GLN A 158 19.94 -11.05 1.02
CA GLN A 158 18.86 -11.84 0.41
C GLN A 158 18.01 -11.04 -0.61
N GLY A 159 18.64 -10.23 -1.47
CA GLY A 159 17.99 -9.34 -2.42
C GLY A 159 17.04 -10.07 -3.36
N GLU A 160 17.38 -11.28 -3.82
CA GLU A 160 16.51 -12.05 -4.73
C GLU A 160 15.16 -12.41 -4.09
N LEU A 161 15.17 -12.81 -2.81
CA LEU A 161 13.93 -13.13 -2.09
C LEU A 161 13.06 -11.88 -1.92
N VAL A 162 13.68 -10.75 -1.58
CA VAL A 162 13.02 -9.48 -1.35
C VAL A 162 12.46 -8.90 -2.65
N GLU A 163 13.22 -8.94 -3.75
CA GLU A 163 12.76 -8.54 -5.07
C GLU A 163 11.58 -9.39 -5.53
N ARG A 164 11.64 -10.70 -5.31
CA ARG A 164 10.53 -11.61 -5.63
C ARG A 164 9.28 -11.26 -4.85
N VAL A 165 9.40 -10.92 -3.56
CA VAL A 165 8.28 -10.46 -2.73
C VAL A 165 7.70 -9.15 -3.28
N PHE A 166 8.53 -8.14 -3.57
CA PHE A 166 8.07 -6.86 -4.11
C PHE A 166 7.45 -6.97 -5.50
N SER A 167 7.98 -7.83 -6.36
CA SER A 167 7.41 -8.12 -7.68
C SER A 167 6.00 -8.71 -7.55
N VAL A 168 5.81 -9.67 -6.63
CA VAL A 168 4.48 -10.23 -6.33
C VAL A 168 3.52 -9.18 -5.77
N LEU A 169 3.97 -8.35 -4.82
CA LEU A 169 3.18 -7.25 -4.28
C LEU A 169 2.80 -6.24 -5.37
N GLY A 170 3.72 -5.92 -6.27
CA GLY A 170 3.49 -5.08 -7.44
C GLY A 170 2.45 -5.68 -8.39
N GLY A 171 2.52 -6.99 -8.64
CA GLY A 171 1.52 -7.74 -9.41
C GLY A 171 0.12 -7.67 -8.78
N ILE A 172 0.02 -7.91 -7.47
CA ILE A 172 -1.25 -7.82 -6.71
C ILE A 172 -1.82 -6.39 -6.78
N ARG A 173 -0.98 -5.37 -6.56
CA ARG A 173 -1.36 -3.95 -6.68
C ARG A 173 -1.94 -3.65 -8.06
N ASN A 174 -1.25 -4.06 -9.12
CA ASN A 174 -1.67 -3.79 -10.49
C ASN A 174 -2.98 -4.52 -10.83
N ALA A 175 -3.15 -5.76 -10.37
CA ALA A 175 -4.39 -6.51 -10.52
C ALA A 175 -5.55 -5.83 -9.78
N ALA A 176 -5.33 -5.39 -8.53
CA ALA A 176 -6.33 -4.67 -7.75
C ALA A 176 -6.77 -3.37 -8.45
N PHE A 177 -5.82 -2.59 -8.99
CA PHE A 177 -6.15 -1.38 -9.76
C PHE A 177 -6.90 -1.71 -11.06
N ALA A 178 -6.52 -2.76 -11.78
CA ALA A 178 -7.23 -3.17 -12.99
C ALA A 178 -8.69 -3.52 -12.69
N ILE A 179 -8.94 -4.30 -11.63
CA ILE A 179 -10.30 -4.63 -11.17
C ILE A 179 -11.04 -3.36 -10.75
N ALA A 180 -10.39 -2.46 -10.01
CA ALA A 180 -10.99 -1.19 -9.57
C ALA A 180 -11.44 -0.32 -10.76
N VAL A 181 -10.65 -0.25 -11.84
CA VAL A 181 -11.01 0.48 -13.06
C VAL A 181 -12.23 -0.14 -13.76
N VAL A 182 -12.27 -1.46 -13.92
CA VAL A 182 -13.43 -2.14 -14.50
C VAL A 182 -14.68 -1.92 -13.65
N GLN A 183 -14.55 -2.01 -12.33
CA GLN A 183 -15.65 -1.76 -11.39
C GLN A 183 -16.07 -0.28 -11.35
N LEU A 184 -15.17 0.66 -11.59
CA LEU A 184 -15.51 2.08 -11.73
C LEU A 184 -16.42 2.29 -12.94
N VAL A 185 -16.09 1.67 -14.09
CA VAL A 185 -16.94 1.74 -15.29
C VAL A 185 -18.32 1.11 -15.01
N ALA A 186 -18.35 -0.06 -14.36
CA ALA A 186 -19.62 -0.70 -13.99
C ALA A 186 -20.45 0.19 -13.04
N THR A 187 -19.81 0.78 -12.03
CA THR A 187 -20.44 1.72 -11.10
C THR A 187 -21.01 2.93 -11.84
N VAL A 188 -20.26 3.52 -12.76
CA VAL A 188 -20.72 4.66 -13.57
C VAL A 188 -21.96 4.31 -14.38
N LEU A 189 -21.97 3.15 -15.05
CA LEU A 189 -23.12 2.68 -15.83
C LEU A 189 -24.34 2.41 -14.96
N LEU A 190 -24.16 1.81 -13.78
CA LEU A 190 -25.24 1.56 -12.83
C LEU A 190 -25.83 2.87 -12.28
N ILE A 191 -24.98 3.85 -11.93
CA ILE A 191 -25.43 5.18 -11.49
C ILE A 191 -26.18 5.89 -12.61
N ALA A 192 -25.65 5.86 -13.84
CA ALA A 192 -26.31 6.48 -14.98
C ALA A 192 -27.70 5.86 -15.22
N ASN A 193 -27.78 4.53 -15.29
CA ASN A 193 -29.06 3.85 -15.53
C ASN A 193 -30.07 4.09 -14.38
N MET A 194 -29.61 4.01 -13.13
CA MET A 194 -30.48 4.26 -11.98
C MET A 194 -31.01 5.69 -11.96
N THR A 195 -30.15 6.69 -12.20
CA THR A 195 -30.56 8.10 -12.23
C THR A 195 -31.53 8.39 -13.36
N GLN A 196 -31.36 7.76 -14.54
CA GLN A 196 -32.30 7.86 -15.65
C GLN A 196 -33.68 7.28 -15.29
N ILE A 197 -33.73 6.07 -14.72
CA ILE A 197 -34.98 5.43 -14.31
C ILE A 197 -35.68 6.26 -13.22
N ALA A 198 -34.93 6.76 -12.24
CA ALA A 198 -35.47 7.59 -11.18
C ALA A 198 -36.04 8.92 -11.72
N ALA A 199 -35.30 9.59 -12.62
CA ALA A 199 -35.75 10.81 -13.28
C ALA A 199 -37.02 10.59 -14.11
N PHE A 200 -37.08 9.49 -14.88
CA PHE A 200 -38.25 9.14 -15.68
C PHE A 200 -39.49 8.89 -14.80
N THR A 201 -39.33 8.17 -13.70
CA THR A 201 -40.43 7.84 -12.78
C THR A 201 -41.00 9.10 -12.11
N ARG A 202 -40.17 10.13 -11.87
CA ARG A 202 -40.58 11.40 -11.25
C ARG A 202 -40.81 12.54 -12.24
N ARG A 203 -40.81 12.27 -13.55
CA ARG A 203 -40.87 13.30 -14.61
C ARG A 203 -42.06 14.26 -14.49
N THR A 204 -43.23 13.76 -14.09
CA THR A 204 -44.45 14.57 -13.95
C THR A 204 -44.33 15.55 -12.78
N ALA A 205 -43.82 15.09 -11.63
CA ALA A 205 -43.60 15.94 -10.46
C ALA A 205 -42.54 17.01 -10.73
N VAL A 206 -41.44 16.62 -11.41
CA VAL A 206 -40.39 17.56 -11.85
C VAL A 206 -40.93 18.58 -12.84
N GLY A 207 -41.81 18.17 -13.77
CA GLY A 207 -42.48 19.05 -14.72
C GLY A 207 -43.33 20.12 -14.02
N ILE A 208 -44.15 19.71 -13.03
CA ILE A 208 -44.96 20.65 -12.24
C ILE A 208 -44.06 21.63 -11.47
N MET A 209 -43.00 21.14 -10.82
CA MET A 209 -42.06 22.01 -10.08
C MET A 209 -41.40 23.05 -10.99
N ARG A 210 -41.04 22.68 -12.22
CA ARG A 210 -40.46 23.60 -13.21
C ARG A 210 -41.45 24.67 -13.67
N LEU A 211 -42.74 24.34 -13.79
CA LEU A 211 -43.79 25.31 -14.16
C LEU A 211 -44.00 26.38 -13.08
N VAL A 212 -43.74 26.06 -11.81
CA VAL A 212 -43.83 27.00 -10.67
C VAL A 212 -42.51 27.76 -10.45
N GLY A 213 -41.53 27.62 -11.36
CA GLY A 213 -40.27 28.37 -11.33
C GLY A 213 -39.15 27.73 -10.49
N ALA A 214 -39.26 26.45 -10.13
CA ALA A 214 -38.18 25.76 -9.44
C ALA A 214 -36.91 25.71 -10.31
N SER A 215 -35.75 26.02 -9.71
CA SER A 215 -34.47 25.95 -10.42
C SER A 215 -34.11 24.51 -10.76
N ARG A 216 -33.36 24.32 -11.86
CA ARG A 216 -32.91 22.97 -12.28
C ARG A 216 -32.15 22.24 -11.17
N TRP A 217 -31.28 22.96 -10.45
CA TRP A 217 -30.54 22.42 -9.32
C TRP A 217 -31.46 21.85 -8.24
N TYR A 218 -32.55 22.55 -7.91
CA TYR A 218 -33.51 22.08 -6.92
C TYR A 218 -34.21 20.79 -7.36
N THR A 219 -34.52 20.64 -8.65
CA THR A 219 -35.16 19.43 -9.19
C THR A 219 -34.21 18.25 -9.37
N GLU A 220 -32.91 18.49 -9.51
CA GLU A 220 -31.89 17.47 -9.79
C GLU A 220 -31.18 16.97 -8.52
N LEU A 221 -31.10 17.81 -7.48
CA LEU A 221 -30.41 17.52 -6.22
C LEU A 221 -30.83 16.19 -5.55
N PRO A 222 -32.11 15.79 -5.50
CA PRO A 222 -32.50 14.54 -4.84
C PRO A 222 -31.84 13.31 -5.47
N PHE A 223 -31.72 13.26 -6.80
CA PHE A 223 -31.13 12.12 -7.51
C PHE A 223 -29.60 12.05 -7.31
N VAL A 224 -28.94 13.22 -7.29
CA VAL A 224 -27.50 13.30 -7.01
C VAL A 224 -27.23 12.84 -5.57
N LEU A 225 -28.06 13.27 -4.62
CA LEU A 225 -27.93 12.86 -3.21
C LEU A 225 -28.19 11.36 -3.01
N GLU A 226 -29.14 10.76 -3.72
CA GLU A 226 -29.36 9.30 -3.69
C GLU A 226 -28.09 8.55 -4.10
N ALA A 227 -27.43 8.95 -5.19
CA ALA A 227 -26.19 8.34 -5.66
C ALA A 227 -25.02 8.55 -4.68
N VAL A 228 -24.88 9.76 -4.14
CA VAL A 228 -23.82 10.10 -3.17
C VAL A 228 -23.97 9.30 -1.88
N ILE A 229 -25.19 9.16 -1.35
CA ILE A 229 -25.44 8.39 -0.13
C ILE A 229 -25.15 6.91 -0.35
N ALA A 230 -25.54 6.36 -1.51
CA ALA A 230 -25.21 4.99 -1.87
C ALA A 230 -23.68 4.79 -1.96
N ALA A 231 -22.96 5.75 -2.57
CA ALA A 231 -21.50 5.68 -2.68
C ALA A 231 -20.79 5.81 -1.33
N ILE A 232 -21.24 6.72 -0.45
CA ILE A 232 -20.71 6.85 0.91
C ILE A 232 -20.95 5.56 1.70
N THR A 233 -22.13 4.96 1.59
CA THR A 233 -22.45 3.68 2.24
C THR A 233 -21.55 2.57 1.70
N GLY A 234 -21.34 2.53 0.37
CA GLY A 234 -20.39 1.61 -0.26
C GLY A 234 -18.95 1.83 0.23
N ALA A 235 -18.51 3.07 0.38
CA ALA A 235 -17.19 3.40 0.91
C ALA A 235 -17.01 2.94 2.37
N VAL A 236 -18.03 3.11 3.22
CA VAL A 236 -18.01 2.59 4.59
C VAL A 236 -17.90 1.06 4.59
N LEU A 237 -18.65 0.37 3.71
CA LEU A 237 -18.54 -1.08 3.56
C LEU A 237 -17.19 -1.50 3.00
N ALA A 238 -16.59 -0.74 2.09
CA ALA A 238 -15.25 -1.00 1.57
C ALA A 238 -14.20 -0.92 2.69
N VAL A 239 -14.24 0.14 3.50
CA VAL A 239 -13.33 0.31 4.65
C VAL A 239 -13.52 -0.81 5.67
N GLY A 240 -14.78 -1.14 6.02
CA GLY A 240 -15.08 -2.28 6.89
C GLY A 240 -14.57 -3.60 6.32
N GLY A 241 -14.75 -3.81 5.01
CA GLY A 241 -14.24 -4.98 4.29
C GLY A 241 -12.72 -5.07 4.32
N LEU A 242 -12.02 -3.95 4.17
CA LEU A 242 -10.55 -3.90 4.29
C LEU A 242 -10.07 -4.25 5.70
N LEU A 243 -10.74 -3.75 6.75
CA LEU A 243 -10.44 -4.09 8.15
C LEU A 243 -10.64 -5.59 8.43
N VAL A 244 -11.73 -6.17 7.91
CA VAL A 244 -12.01 -7.60 8.04
C VAL A 244 -11.00 -8.42 7.23
N ALA A 245 -10.72 -8.04 5.99
CA ALA A 245 -9.74 -8.73 5.14
C ALA A 245 -8.34 -8.72 5.77
N LYS A 246 -7.93 -7.60 6.38
CA LYS A 246 -6.67 -7.51 7.13
C LYS A 246 -6.60 -8.55 8.24
N SER A 247 -7.57 -8.52 9.16
CA SER A 247 -7.56 -9.34 10.38
C SER A 247 -7.80 -10.83 10.13
N VAL A 248 -8.59 -11.19 9.11
CA VAL A 248 -8.98 -12.58 8.84
C VAL A 248 -8.04 -13.24 7.82
N PHE A 249 -7.51 -12.48 6.85
CA PHE A 249 -6.74 -13.03 5.74
C PHE A 249 -5.28 -12.58 5.77
N LEU A 250 -4.99 -11.27 5.69
CA LEU A 250 -3.61 -10.79 5.55
C LEU A 250 -2.75 -11.11 6.77
N ASP A 251 -3.24 -10.89 7.99
CA ASP A 251 -2.47 -11.15 9.21
C ASP A 251 -2.11 -12.64 9.38
N ARG A 252 -2.82 -13.57 8.72
CA ARG A 252 -2.52 -15.02 8.75
C ARG A 252 -1.60 -15.44 7.62
N VAL A 253 -1.85 -14.93 6.40
CA VAL A 253 -1.09 -15.32 5.20
C VAL A 253 0.30 -14.67 5.19
N LEU A 254 0.42 -13.45 5.71
CA LEU A 254 1.69 -12.71 5.75
C LEU A 254 2.41 -12.80 7.10
N ASP A 255 1.94 -13.64 8.05
CA ASP A 255 2.55 -13.68 9.39
C ASP A 255 4.03 -14.09 9.33
N GLU A 256 4.38 -15.06 8.48
CA GLU A 256 5.77 -15.47 8.27
C GLU A 256 6.62 -14.34 7.67
N ALA A 257 6.09 -13.61 6.67
CA ALA A 257 6.77 -12.47 6.07
C ALA A 257 6.93 -11.29 7.05
N TYR A 258 5.95 -11.09 7.94
CA TYR A 258 6.02 -10.08 8.99
C TYR A 258 7.01 -10.46 10.11
N ARG A 259 7.07 -11.74 10.52
CA ARG A 259 8.06 -12.23 11.50
C ARG A 259 9.47 -12.19 10.97
N ALA A 260 9.64 -12.52 9.68
CA ALA A 260 10.92 -12.37 9.00
C ALA A 260 11.28 -10.90 8.73
N ASN A 261 10.42 -9.94 9.11
CA ASN A 261 10.62 -8.51 8.92
C ASN A 261 11.03 -8.22 7.45
N LEU A 262 10.30 -8.82 6.49
CA LEU A 262 10.48 -8.67 5.03
C LEU A 262 9.49 -7.67 4.41
N VAL A 263 8.37 -7.41 5.09
CA VAL A 263 7.35 -6.45 4.69
C VAL A 263 6.86 -5.74 5.94
N GLU A 264 6.67 -4.42 5.87
CA GLU A 264 6.05 -3.69 6.98
C GLU A 264 4.62 -4.16 7.21
N ARG A 265 4.25 -4.34 8.48
CA ARG A 265 2.91 -4.77 8.85
C ARG A 265 1.91 -3.65 8.55
N ILE A 266 0.93 -3.93 7.69
CA ILE A 266 -0.20 -3.03 7.47
C ILE A 266 -0.91 -2.80 8.80
N THR A 267 -0.98 -1.54 9.23
CA THR A 267 -1.64 -1.17 10.48
C THR A 267 -3.10 -0.78 10.23
N THR A 268 -3.92 -0.84 11.29
CA THR A 268 -5.28 -0.31 11.25
C THR A 268 -5.28 1.20 10.96
N SER A 269 -4.23 1.90 11.40
CA SER A 269 -4.04 3.33 11.16
C SER A 269 -3.92 3.66 9.68
N ASP A 270 -3.20 2.84 8.90
CA ASP A 270 -3.02 3.05 7.45
C ASP A 270 -4.37 3.03 6.71
N ILE A 271 -5.24 2.09 7.11
CA ILE A 271 -6.60 1.97 6.56
C ILE A 271 -7.44 3.21 6.94
N LEU A 272 -7.34 3.67 8.19
CA LEU A 272 -8.09 4.83 8.67
C LEU A 272 -7.62 6.15 8.05
N VAL A 273 -6.34 6.28 7.73
CA VAL A 273 -5.79 7.45 7.01
C VAL A 273 -6.29 7.50 5.56
N LEU A 274 -6.43 6.34 4.91
CA LEU A 274 -6.97 6.25 3.55
C LEU A 274 -8.51 6.41 3.48
N ALA A 275 -9.22 6.05 4.55
CA ALA A 275 -10.68 6.01 4.55
C ALA A 275 -11.36 7.35 4.12
N PRO A 276 -10.95 8.54 4.62
CA PRO A 276 -11.49 9.80 4.14
C PRO A 276 -11.31 10.01 2.63
N GLY A 277 -10.14 9.63 2.10
CA GLY A 277 -9.83 9.72 0.67
C GLY A 277 -10.77 8.86 -0.18
N LEU A 278 -11.03 7.61 0.25
CA LEU A 278 -11.96 6.71 -0.44
C LEU A 278 -13.41 7.22 -0.41
N VAL A 279 -13.85 7.77 0.74
CA VAL A 279 -15.19 8.36 0.88
C VAL A 279 -15.35 9.57 -0.03
N VAL A 280 -14.37 10.48 -0.05
CA VAL A 280 -14.38 11.66 -0.91
C VAL A 280 -14.34 11.25 -2.38
N ALA A 281 -13.48 10.31 -2.76
CA ALA A 281 -13.40 9.82 -4.14
C ALA A 281 -14.73 9.21 -4.61
N GLY A 282 -15.35 8.35 -3.79
CA GLY A 282 -16.66 7.76 -4.08
C GLY A 282 -17.78 8.79 -4.18
N ALA A 283 -17.83 9.75 -3.26
CA ALA A 283 -18.83 10.83 -3.25
C ALA A 283 -18.68 11.74 -4.48
N VAL A 284 -17.46 12.12 -4.84
CA VAL A 284 -17.19 12.98 -6.01
C VAL A 284 -17.51 12.23 -7.31
N ALA A 285 -17.04 11.00 -7.47
CA ALA A 285 -17.28 10.20 -8.67
C ALA A 285 -18.79 9.95 -8.90
N SER A 286 -19.53 9.62 -7.84
CA SER A 286 -20.97 9.40 -7.92
C SER A 286 -21.75 10.68 -8.18
N ALA A 287 -21.39 11.79 -7.52
CA ALA A 287 -22.01 13.09 -7.76
C ALA A 287 -21.81 13.55 -9.21
N LEU A 288 -20.58 13.46 -9.72
CA LEU A 288 -20.26 13.82 -11.10
C LEU A 288 -21.02 12.96 -12.09
N THR A 289 -21.05 11.65 -11.88
CA THR A 289 -21.76 10.71 -12.77
C THR A 289 -23.26 11.02 -12.81
N ALA A 290 -23.90 11.18 -11.66
CA ALA A 290 -25.32 11.50 -11.57
C ALA A 290 -25.63 12.85 -12.22
N TRP A 291 -24.81 13.86 -11.96
CA TRP A 291 -24.99 15.20 -12.52
C TRP A 291 -24.80 15.25 -14.04
N VAL A 292 -23.77 14.61 -14.57
CA VAL A 292 -23.55 14.50 -16.03
C VAL A 292 -24.74 13.77 -16.68
N THR A 293 -25.18 12.67 -16.09
CA THR A 293 -26.29 11.87 -16.63
C THR A 293 -27.58 12.67 -16.68
N LEU A 294 -27.92 13.41 -15.63
CA LEU A 294 -29.10 14.27 -15.59
C LEU A 294 -29.03 15.40 -16.63
N ARG A 295 -27.87 16.01 -16.83
CA ARG A 295 -27.67 17.05 -17.85
C ARG A 295 -27.87 16.53 -19.27
N LEU A 296 -27.45 15.29 -19.54
CA LEU A 296 -27.61 14.67 -20.84
C LEU A 296 -29.06 14.22 -21.09
N THR A 297 -29.74 13.72 -20.06
CA THR A 297 -31.05 13.07 -20.21
C THR A 297 -32.23 14.05 -20.08
N VAL A 298 -32.12 15.09 -19.25
CA VAL A 298 -33.23 16.02 -18.92
C VAL A 298 -33.16 17.30 -19.78
N ARG A 299 -32.57 17.22 -20.97
CA ARG A 299 -32.41 18.36 -21.89
C ARG A 299 -33.68 18.69 -22.70
N HIS A 300 -34.78 17.97 -22.48
CA HIS A 300 -36.10 18.20 -23.09
C HIS A 300 -37.18 18.40 -22.02
#